data_AF-D3BT69-F1
#
_entry.id   AF-D3BT69-F1
#
_cell.length_a   1.000
_cell.length_b   1.000
_cell.length_c   1.000
_cell.angle_alpha   90.00
_cell.angle_beta   90.00
_cell.angle_gamma   90.00
#
_symmetry.space_group_name_H-M   'P 1'
#
loop_
_entity.id
_entity.type
_entity.pdbx_description
1 polymer ?
#
loop_
_entity_poly.entity_id
_entity_poly.type
_entity_poly.pdbx_seq_one_letter_code
_entity_poly.pdbx_strand_id
1 'polypeptide(L)'
;MIHKQLLYIVFSLLLLLVGLSRAQRPCTLQNYNGDFYDFSALTSIKDYTIANNDQDIFYFNICKDSAFCDTKYPGSATCHSSHWEPGVPYANIGQTGSMTITPLAGDNKGGQIQYTNGSYCSDSLPIYRKVTIAMRCSDGPTTLNYVGESSTCVYYIEMSSSLACPTSSSLASSTSASSTGTPSFSTTGNQIINQNTLSTSGGITGNGISISSTVGTSTGLVTTSSSGISF
;
A
#
# COMPACT_ATOMS: atom_id res chain seq x y z
N MET A 1 11.86 45.55 23.89
CA MET A 1 11.75 44.92 22.54
C MET A 1 12.23 43.46 22.50
N ILE A 2 13.24 43.06 23.27
CA ILE A 2 13.84 41.71 23.26
C ILE A 2 12.85 40.58 23.66
N HIS A 3 11.91 40.86 24.57
CA HIS A 3 10.99 39.84 25.08
C HIS A 3 9.97 39.30 24.05
N LYS A 4 9.58 40.12 23.07
CA LYS A 4 8.64 39.71 22.01
C LYS A 4 9.30 38.81 20.98
N GLN A 5 10.57 39.06 20.63
CA GLN A 5 11.30 38.20 19.69
C GLN A 5 11.59 36.81 20.26
N LEU A 6 11.91 36.71 21.55
CA LEU A 6 12.15 35.41 22.20
C LEU A 6 10.88 34.53 22.17
N LEU A 7 9.70 35.13 22.36
CA LEU A 7 8.41 34.43 22.30
C LEU A 7 8.11 33.87 20.90
N TYR A 8 8.38 34.65 19.84
CA TYR A 8 8.18 34.21 18.46
C TYR A 8 9.12 33.05 18.09
N ILE A 9 10.38 33.11 18.53
CA ILE A 9 11.35 32.02 18.29
C ILE A 9 10.88 30.75 19.01
N VAL A 10 10.49 30.84 20.28
CA VAL A 10 10.01 29.68 21.05
C VAL A 10 8.74 29.09 20.42
N PHE A 11 7.78 29.92 20.00
CA PHE A 11 6.54 29.45 19.36
C PHE A 11 6.81 28.79 17.99
N SER A 12 7.73 29.35 17.21
CA SER A 12 8.12 28.78 15.91
C SER A 12 8.88 27.47 16.07
N LEU A 13 9.74 27.36 17.08
CA LEU A 13 10.44 26.12 17.43
C LEU A 13 9.47 25.05 17.93
N LEU A 14 8.44 25.44 18.72
CA LEU A 14 7.39 24.54 19.18
C LEU A 14 6.57 23.99 18.00
N LEU A 15 6.21 24.84 17.03
CA LEU A 15 5.49 24.42 15.82
C LEU A 15 6.33 23.47 14.94
N LEU A 16 7.62 23.73 14.79
CA LEU A 16 8.55 22.83 14.09
C LEU A 16 8.67 21.47 14.80
N LEU A 17 8.77 21.47 16.13
CA LEU A 17 8.86 20.23 16.93
C LEU A 17 7.56 19.40 16.88
N VAL A 18 6.40 20.05 16.84
CA VAL A 18 5.11 19.34 16.66
C VAL A 18 5.02 18.71 15.26
N GLY A 19 5.52 19.39 14.22
CA GLY A 19 5.53 18.90 12.84
C GLY A 19 6.42 17.67 12.59
N LEU A 20 7.46 17.46 13.41
CA LEU A 20 8.41 16.36 13.28
C LEU A 20 7.97 15.03 13.94
N SER A 21 6.86 15.03 14.67
CA SER A 21 6.45 13.87 15.49
C SER A 21 5.55 12.85 14.78
N ARG A 22 5.11 13.10 13.55
CA ARG A 22 4.48 12.06 12.72
C ARG A 22 5.55 11.20 12.06
N ALA A 23 6.22 10.37 12.84
CA ALA A 23 6.99 9.24 12.29
C ALA A 23 6.00 8.35 11.53
N GLN A 24 5.96 8.48 10.21
CA GLN A 24 5.14 7.63 9.35
C GLN A 24 5.59 6.19 9.59
N ARG A 25 4.73 5.39 10.22
CA ARG A 25 5.03 3.97 10.47
C ARG A 25 5.20 3.30 9.11
N PRO A 26 6.28 2.55 8.89
CA PRO A 26 6.52 1.94 7.60
C PRO A 26 5.38 0.98 7.26
N CYS A 27 4.88 1.05 6.03
CA CYS A 27 3.83 0.18 5.51
C CYS A 27 4.38 -1.18 5.06
N THR A 28 5.33 -1.71 5.82
CA THR A 28 6.10 -2.88 5.45
C THR A 28 6.14 -3.86 6.62
N LEU A 29 6.35 -5.14 6.30
CA LEU A 29 6.41 -6.23 7.26
C LEU A 29 7.49 -7.21 6.83
N GLN A 30 8.34 -7.63 7.77
CA GLN A 30 9.15 -8.82 7.60
C GLN A 30 8.65 -9.89 8.56
N ASN A 31 8.27 -11.06 8.05
CA ASN A 31 7.82 -12.15 8.91
C ASN A 31 9.01 -12.96 9.47
N TYR A 32 8.72 -13.92 10.36
CA TYR A 32 9.73 -14.78 10.97
C TYR A 32 10.45 -15.71 9.99
N ASN A 33 9.84 -15.98 8.82
CA ASN A 33 10.42 -16.80 7.76
C ASN A 33 11.36 -15.99 6.85
N GLY A 34 11.49 -14.67 7.08
CA GLY A 34 12.32 -13.77 6.28
C GLY A 34 11.61 -13.20 5.05
N ASP A 35 10.35 -13.54 4.82
CA ASP A 35 9.55 -12.93 3.75
C ASP A 35 9.34 -11.45 4.05
N PHE A 36 9.62 -10.61 3.06
CA PHE A 36 9.38 -9.17 3.12
C PHE A 36 8.12 -8.82 2.35
N TYR A 37 7.27 -7.99 2.96
CA TYR A 37 6.02 -7.50 2.40
C TYR A 37 6.06 -5.97 2.40
N ASP A 38 5.68 -5.37 1.27
CA ASP A 38 5.47 -3.94 1.13
C ASP A 38 4.01 -3.67 0.75
N PHE A 39 3.21 -3.24 1.71
CA PHE A 39 1.80 -2.94 1.52
C PHE A 39 1.56 -1.51 1.02
N SER A 40 2.63 -0.73 0.76
CA SER A 40 2.49 0.66 0.28
C SER A 40 1.72 0.73 -1.03
N ALA A 41 1.85 -0.29 -1.89
CA ALA A 41 1.11 -0.38 -3.15
C ALA A 41 -0.41 -0.62 -2.97
N LEU A 42 -0.84 -1.05 -1.78
CA LEU A 42 -2.26 -1.14 -1.41
C LEU A 42 -2.80 0.19 -0.85
N THR A 43 -1.95 1.20 -0.65
CA THR A 43 -2.44 2.55 -0.32
C THR A 43 -3.18 3.11 -1.52
N SER A 44 -4.46 3.43 -1.35
CA SER A 44 -5.30 3.89 -2.45
C SER A 44 -5.53 5.40 -2.42
N ILE A 45 -5.65 6.01 -3.60
CA ILE A 45 -6.07 7.42 -3.73
C ILE A 45 -7.53 7.58 -3.34
N LYS A 46 -8.37 6.58 -3.68
CA LYS A 46 -9.79 6.51 -3.30
C LYS A 46 -9.98 5.44 -2.24
N ASP A 47 -10.81 5.71 -1.24
CA ASP A 47 -11.02 4.75 -0.17
C ASP A 47 -11.61 3.44 -0.68
N TYR A 48 -11.14 2.33 -0.10
CA TYR A 48 -11.82 1.06 -0.26
C TYR A 48 -13.20 1.15 0.41
N THR A 49 -14.20 0.56 -0.24
CA THR A 49 -15.59 0.62 0.20
C THR A 49 -16.20 -0.77 0.16
N ILE A 50 -16.73 -1.24 1.29
CA ILE A 50 -17.41 -2.53 1.41
C ILE A 50 -18.63 -2.40 2.33
N ALA A 51 -19.75 -3.04 1.98
CA ALA A 51 -20.93 -3.10 2.82
C ALA A 51 -21.00 -4.41 3.60
N ASN A 52 -21.48 -4.36 4.84
CA ASN A 52 -21.80 -5.58 5.61
C ASN A 52 -23.22 -6.07 5.28
N ASN A 53 -23.66 -7.14 5.97
CA ASN A 53 -24.99 -7.72 5.80
C ASN A 53 -26.13 -6.77 6.23
N ASP A 54 -25.86 -5.86 7.16
CA ASP A 54 -26.79 -4.83 7.64
C ASP A 54 -26.80 -3.60 6.73
N GLN A 55 -26.05 -3.64 5.62
CA GLN A 55 -25.91 -2.57 4.63
C GLN A 55 -25.24 -1.29 5.16
N ASP A 56 -24.57 -1.38 6.30
CA ASP A 56 -23.61 -0.36 6.74
C ASP A 56 -22.39 -0.39 5.82
N ILE A 57 -21.93 0.79 5.43
CA ILE A 57 -20.85 0.94 4.45
C ILE A 57 -19.57 1.35 5.17
N PHE A 58 -18.55 0.51 5.05
CA PHE A 58 -17.23 0.70 5.62
C PHE A 58 -16.30 1.34 4.60
N TYR A 59 -15.62 2.39 5.02
CA TYR A 59 -14.61 3.11 4.23
C TYR A 59 -13.27 2.97 4.93
N PHE A 60 -12.23 2.65 4.18
CA PHE A 60 -10.91 2.48 4.74
C PHE A 60 -9.79 2.67 3.73
N ASN A 61 -8.59 2.85 4.24
CA ASN A 61 -7.37 2.85 3.46
C ASN A 61 -6.29 1.99 4.14
N ILE A 62 -5.24 1.67 3.38
CA ILE A 62 -4.10 0.90 3.85
C ILE A 62 -2.95 1.88 4.11
N CYS A 63 -2.41 1.86 5.33
CA CYS A 63 -1.32 2.72 5.82
C CYS A 63 -1.53 4.23 5.66
N LYS A 64 -2.78 4.68 5.51
CA LYS A 64 -3.14 6.07 5.26
C LYS A 64 -4.51 6.37 5.86
N ASP A 65 -4.75 7.65 6.14
CA ASP A 65 -6.07 8.18 6.44
C ASP A 65 -7.05 7.91 5.28
N SER A 66 -8.28 7.55 5.64
CA SER A 66 -9.40 7.44 4.70
C SER A 66 -9.94 8.84 4.41
N ALA A 67 -9.98 9.24 3.14
CA ALA A 67 -10.36 10.58 2.74
C ALA A 67 -11.82 10.89 3.13
N PHE A 68 -12.71 9.91 3.01
CA PHE A 68 -14.10 10.02 3.44
C PHE A 68 -14.22 10.19 4.96
N CYS A 69 -13.46 9.41 5.71
CA CYS A 69 -13.52 9.43 7.18
C CYS A 69 -12.92 10.70 7.76
N ASP A 70 -11.84 11.20 7.15
CA ASP A 70 -11.12 12.40 7.56
C ASP A 70 -11.99 13.67 7.51
N THR A 71 -13.08 13.66 6.73
CA THR A 71 -14.05 14.77 6.67
C THR A 71 -14.72 15.07 8.02
N LYS A 72 -14.79 14.09 8.92
CA LYS A 72 -15.36 14.21 10.26
C LYS A 72 -14.41 13.75 11.37
N TYR A 73 -13.53 12.80 11.08
CA TYR A 73 -12.63 12.18 12.04
C TYR A 73 -11.17 12.30 11.56
N PRO A 74 -10.50 13.43 11.83
CA PRO A 74 -9.13 13.65 11.39
C PRO A 74 -8.19 12.50 11.81
N GLY A 75 -7.38 12.00 10.88
CA GLY A 75 -6.43 10.90 11.11
C GLY A 75 -7.05 9.49 11.13
N SER A 76 -8.34 9.37 10.82
CA SER A 76 -9.03 8.09 10.77
C SER A 76 -8.62 7.30 9.53
N ALA A 77 -8.04 6.11 9.73
CA ALA A 77 -7.78 5.17 8.65
C ALA A 77 -9.08 4.52 8.14
N THR A 78 -10.11 4.50 8.98
CA THR A 78 -11.35 3.81 8.69
C THR A 78 -12.52 4.26 9.56
N CYS A 79 -13.70 4.25 8.94
CA CYS A 79 -14.98 4.56 9.54
C CYS A 79 -16.07 3.79 8.82
N HIS A 80 -17.30 3.84 9.34
CA HIS A 80 -18.47 3.38 8.60
C HIS A 80 -19.55 4.47 8.58
N SER A 81 -20.44 4.36 7.60
CA SER A 81 -21.74 5.05 7.58
C SER A 81 -22.85 4.04 7.87
N SER A 82 -23.95 4.50 8.45
CA SER A 82 -25.10 3.64 8.70
C SER A 82 -25.93 3.49 7.43
N HIS A 83 -26.56 2.33 7.23
CA HIS A 83 -27.54 2.14 6.15
C HIS A 83 -28.63 3.22 6.13
N TRP A 84 -29.01 3.76 7.28
CA TRP A 84 -30.04 4.80 7.41
C TRP A 84 -29.56 6.21 7.01
N GLU A 85 -28.25 6.44 7.00
CA GLU A 85 -27.63 7.70 6.65
C GLU A 85 -26.34 7.46 5.83
N PRO A 86 -26.48 6.92 4.60
CA PRO A 86 -25.34 6.57 3.77
C PRO A 86 -24.60 7.83 3.33
N GLY A 87 -23.26 7.75 3.24
CA GLY A 87 -22.44 8.87 2.78
C GLY A 87 -22.13 9.93 3.85
N VAL A 88 -22.49 9.68 5.12
CA VAL A 88 -22.03 10.49 6.26
C VAL A 88 -21.20 9.59 7.19
N PRO A 89 -19.96 9.96 7.55
CA PRO A 89 -19.19 9.19 8.53
C PRO A 89 -19.93 9.13 9.86
N TYR A 90 -20.34 7.93 10.26
CA TYR A 90 -21.11 7.70 11.49
C TYR A 90 -20.21 7.46 12.70
N ALA A 91 -19.18 6.61 12.55
CA ALA A 91 -18.22 6.34 13.62
C ALA A 91 -16.83 6.05 13.06
N ASN A 92 -15.81 6.62 13.71
CA ASN A 92 -14.40 6.26 13.51
C ASN A 92 -14.15 4.86 14.08
N ILE A 93 -13.57 3.95 13.30
CA ILE A 93 -13.29 2.58 13.75
C ILE A 93 -11.79 2.28 13.86
N GLY A 94 -10.93 3.27 13.62
CA GLY A 94 -9.49 3.13 13.79
C GLY A 94 -8.70 4.31 13.22
N GLN A 95 -7.60 4.65 13.90
CA GLN A 95 -6.72 5.76 13.56
C GLN A 95 -5.45 5.28 12.85
N THR A 96 -5.00 6.00 11.83
CA THR A 96 -3.75 5.66 11.11
C THR A 96 -2.55 5.75 12.05
N GLY A 97 -2.54 6.72 12.97
CA GLY A 97 -1.46 6.89 13.94
C GLY A 97 -1.30 5.74 14.93
N SER A 98 -2.30 4.88 15.08
CA SER A 98 -2.28 3.72 15.98
C SER A 98 -1.99 2.40 15.26
N MET A 99 -1.65 2.47 13.97
CA MET A 99 -1.43 1.32 13.10
C MET A 99 -0.37 0.35 13.62
N THR A 100 -0.69 -0.93 13.66
CA THR A 100 0.28 -2.03 13.79
C THR A 100 0.13 -3.00 12.63
N ILE A 101 1.23 -3.60 12.20
CA ILE A 101 1.26 -4.59 11.11
C ILE A 101 1.86 -5.88 11.65
N THR A 102 1.19 -7.00 11.42
CA THR A 102 1.64 -8.33 11.86
C THR A 102 1.42 -9.37 10.75
N PRO A 103 2.13 -10.51 10.75
CA PRO A 103 1.83 -11.61 9.85
C PRO A 103 0.40 -12.12 10.04
N LEU A 104 -0.17 -12.71 9.00
CA LEU A 104 -1.40 -13.49 9.15
C LEU A 104 -1.14 -14.73 10.03
N ALA A 105 -2.18 -15.19 10.72
CA ALA A 105 -2.09 -16.41 11.52
C ALA A 105 -1.90 -17.65 10.63
N GLY A 106 -1.13 -18.62 11.14
CA GLY A 106 -0.77 -19.85 10.42
C GLY A 106 0.21 -19.61 9.26
N ASP A 107 0.26 -20.52 8.31
CA ASP A 107 1.16 -20.46 7.14
C ASP A 107 0.59 -19.62 5.98
N ASN A 108 -0.35 -18.71 6.27
CA ASN A 108 -0.98 -17.87 5.26
C ASN A 108 -0.03 -16.74 4.83
N LYS A 109 0.16 -16.57 3.51
CA LYS A 109 0.94 -15.46 2.96
C LYS A 109 0.17 -14.14 3.03
N GLY A 110 0.86 -13.08 3.42
CA GLY A 110 0.32 -11.73 3.55
C GLY A 110 0.53 -11.16 4.94
N GLY A 111 -0.31 -10.18 5.30
CA GLY A 111 -0.25 -9.52 6.60
C GLY A 111 -1.61 -9.03 7.05
N GLN A 112 -1.69 -8.62 8.31
CA GLN A 112 -2.86 -7.94 8.85
C GLN A 112 -2.44 -6.62 9.48
N ILE A 113 -3.24 -5.59 9.23
CA ILE A 113 -3.09 -4.28 9.83
C ILE A 113 -4.17 -4.11 10.89
N GLN A 114 -3.80 -3.65 12.07
CA GLN A 114 -4.75 -3.23 13.09
C GLN A 114 -4.70 -1.71 13.25
N TYR A 115 -5.87 -1.09 13.16
CA TYR A 115 -6.07 0.30 13.56
C TYR A 115 -6.90 0.33 14.84
N THR A 116 -6.40 1.01 15.86
CA THR A 116 -7.05 1.18 17.16
C THR A 116 -7.40 2.65 17.41
N ASN A 117 -7.89 3.00 18.60
CA ASN A 117 -8.29 4.37 18.97
C ASN A 117 -9.41 4.92 18.06
N GLY A 118 -10.40 4.09 17.73
CA GLY A 118 -11.67 4.53 17.13
C GLY A 118 -12.48 5.43 18.07
N SER A 119 -13.72 5.75 17.73
CA SER A 119 -14.66 6.37 18.68
C SER A 119 -15.13 5.36 19.72
N TYR A 120 -15.71 5.85 20.82
CA TYR A 120 -16.36 4.97 21.81
C TYR A 120 -17.55 4.23 21.22
N CYS A 121 -17.62 2.94 21.51
CA CYS A 121 -18.66 2.02 21.06
C CYS A 121 -20.07 2.56 21.33
N SER A 122 -20.30 2.99 22.56
CA SER A 122 -21.45 3.78 22.97
C SER A 122 -21.04 4.66 24.15
N ASP A 123 -21.83 5.67 24.48
CA ASP A 123 -21.56 6.52 25.65
C ASP A 123 -21.53 5.73 26.97
N SER A 124 -22.24 4.59 27.00
CA SER A 124 -22.31 3.69 28.16
C SER A 124 -21.22 2.62 28.21
N LEU A 125 -20.47 2.44 27.11
CA LEU A 125 -19.43 1.41 26.98
C LEU A 125 -18.12 2.07 26.52
N PRO A 126 -17.15 2.30 27.43
CA PRO A 126 -15.88 2.96 27.12
C PRO A 126 -14.91 2.02 26.38
N ILE A 127 -15.42 1.31 25.38
CA ILE A 127 -14.67 0.45 24.49
C ILE A 127 -14.36 1.27 23.24
N TYR A 128 -13.09 1.50 22.98
CA TYR A 128 -12.67 2.12 21.72
C TYR A 128 -12.86 1.13 20.57
N ARG A 129 -13.52 1.58 19.50
CA ARG A 129 -13.58 0.80 18.27
C ARG A 129 -12.19 0.53 17.72
N LYS A 130 -12.03 -0.66 17.14
CA LYS A 130 -10.82 -1.05 16.42
C LYS A 130 -11.18 -1.94 15.24
N VAL A 131 -10.35 -1.92 14.21
CA VAL A 131 -10.46 -2.83 13.07
C VAL A 131 -9.18 -3.62 12.89
N THR A 132 -9.31 -4.87 12.44
CA THR A 132 -8.21 -5.61 11.82
C THR A 132 -8.55 -5.85 10.35
N ILE A 133 -7.63 -5.47 9.46
CA ILE A 133 -7.74 -5.67 8.02
C ILE A 133 -6.73 -6.74 7.63
N ALA A 134 -7.22 -7.92 7.25
CA ALA A 134 -6.40 -9.01 6.75
C ALA A 134 -6.21 -8.86 5.23
N MET A 135 -4.96 -8.73 4.80
CA MET A 135 -4.55 -8.61 3.40
C MET A 135 -3.90 -9.93 2.99
N ARG A 136 -4.66 -10.78 2.32
CA ARG A 136 -4.20 -12.09 1.86
C ARG A 136 -3.50 -11.96 0.51
N CYS A 137 -2.33 -12.61 0.40
CA CYS A 137 -1.70 -12.81 -0.90
C CYS A 137 -2.58 -13.72 -1.75
N SER A 138 -2.93 -13.25 -2.94
CA SER A 138 -3.63 -14.03 -3.96
C SER A 138 -3.15 -13.63 -5.34
N ASP A 139 -3.31 -14.53 -6.31
CA ASP A 139 -3.13 -14.15 -7.71
C ASP A 139 -4.26 -13.20 -8.13
N GLY A 140 -3.92 -12.18 -8.94
CA GLY A 140 -4.90 -11.28 -9.55
C GLY A 140 -5.14 -9.95 -8.82
N PRO A 141 -6.24 -9.25 -9.17
CA PRO A 141 -6.51 -7.90 -8.69
C PRO A 141 -6.96 -7.88 -7.23
N THR A 142 -6.91 -6.70 -6.63
CA THR A 142 -7.41 -6.47 -5.27
C THR A 142 -8.93 -6.72 -5.19
N THR A 143 -9.36 -7.55 -4.25
CA THR A 143 -10.75 -7.91 -3.99
C THR A 143 -11.07 -7.74 -2.50
N LEU A 144 -12.28 -7.26 -2.20
CA LEU A 144 -12.78 -7.14 -0.83
C LEU A 144 -13.72 -8.31 -0.56
N ASN A 145 -13.33 -9.19 0.35
CA ASN A 145 -13.95 -10.49 0.53
C ASN A 145 -15.03 -10.48 1.61
N TYR A 146 -14.75 -9.76 2.70
CA TYR A 146 -15.57 -9.82 3.90
C TYR A 146 -15.42 -8.56 4.75
N VAL A 147 -16.51 -8.19 5.42
CA VAL A 147 -16.52 -7.23 6.53
C VAL A 147 -17.53 -7.68 7.57
N GLY A 148 -17.17 -7.53 8.85
CA GLY A 148 -18.10 -7.78 9.94
C GLY A 148 -17.54 -7.40 11.30
N GLU A 149 -18.40 -7.50 12.31
CA GLU A 149 -18.06 -7.26 13.71
C GLU A 149 -17.81 -8.61 14.40
N SER A 150 -16.54 -8.88 14.72
CA SER A 150 -16.12 -10.15 15.35
C SER A 150 -16.52 -10.26 16.82
N SER A 151 -16.66 -9.11 17.49
CA SER A 151 -17.14 -8.93 18.85
C SER A 151 -17.45 -7.44 19.04
N THR A 152 -18.12 -7.07 20.13
CA THR A 152 -18.57 -5.70 20.39
C THR A 152 -17.48 -4.65 20.09
N CYS A 153 -17.70 -3.85 19.05
CA CYS A 153 -16.83 -2.79 18.56
C CYS A 153 -15.43 -3.23 18.09
N VAL A 154 -15.29 -4.50 17.70
CA VAL A 154 -14.09 -5.07 17.08
C VAL A 154 -14.42 -5.57 15.68
N TYR A 155 -14.02 -4.79 14.69
CA TYR A 155 -14.30 -5.04 13.29
C TYR A 155 -13.20 -5.87 12.64
N TYR A 156 -13.59 -6.66 11.64
CA TYR A 156 -12.69 -7.45 10.82
C TYR A 156 -13.05 -7.25 9.35
N ILE A 157 -12.05 -6.91 8.54
CA ILE A 157 -12.16 -6.79 7.09
C ILE A 157 -11.16 -7.77 6.48
N GLU A 158 -11.59 -8.51 5.46
CA GLU A 158 -10.71 -9.36 4.67
C GLU A 158 -10.66 -8.86 3.23
N MET A 159 -9.45 -8.73 2.70
CA MET A 159 -9.18 -8.45 1.30
C MET A 159 -8.09 -9.37 0.77
N SER A 160 -8.11 -9.63 -0.53
CA SER A 160 -7.06 -10.39 -1.23
C SER A 160 -6.45 -9.56 -2.34
N SER A 161 -5.14 -9.68 -2.57
CA SER A 161 -4.43 -8.95 -3.62
C SER A 161 -3.08 -9.58 -3.93
N SER A 162 -2.64 -9.47 -5.18
CA SER A 162 -1.25 -9.77 -5.58
C SER A 162 -0.23 -8.82 -4.93
N LEU A 163 -0.66 -7.63 -4.53
CA LEU A 163 0.18 -6.64 -3.82
C LEU A 163 0.38 -6.98 -2.33
N ALA A 164 -0.36 -7.97 -1.81
CA ALA A 164 -0.14 -8.49 -0.45
C ALA A 164 0.85 -9.66 -0.42
N CYS A 165 1.41 -10.05 -1.58
CA CYS A 165 2.37 -11.14 -1.66
C CYS A 165 3.77 -10.71 -1.24
N PRO A 166 4.62 -11.66 -0.80
CA PRO A 166 6.02 -11.37 -0.50
C PRO A 166 6.69 -10.74 -1.71
N THR A 167 7.35 -9.61 -1.51
CA THR A 167 8.29 -9.07 -2.48
C THR A 167 9.56 -9.92 -2.42
N SER A 168 10.01 -10.41 -3.59
CA SER A 168 11.30 -11.08 -3.69
C SER A 168 12.39 -10.13 -3.21
N SER A 169 12.94 -10.40 -2.03
CA SER A 169 14.14 -9.74 -1.55
C SER A 169 15.28 -10.15 -2.47
N SER A 170 15.54 -9.40 -3.53
CA SER A 170 16.82 -9.52 -4.21
C SER A 170 17.86 -8.89 -3.28
N LEU A 171 18.35 -9.67 -2.31
CA LEU A 171 19.72 -9.52 -1.88
C LEU A 171 20.56 -9.79 -3.13
N ALA A 172 20.84 -8.74 -3.90
CA ALA A 172 21.96 -8.71 -4.81
C ALA A 172 23.23 -8.70 -3.94
N SER A 173 23.54 -9.85 -3.34
CA SER A 173 24.90 -10.17 -2.92
C SER A 173 25.72 -10.26 -4.20
N SER A 174 26.33 -9.13 -4.58
CA SER A 174 27.42 -9.07 -5.54
C SER A 174 28.62 -9.81 -4.94
N THR A 175 28.62 -11.12 -5.02
CA THR A 175 29.82 -11.93 -4.89
C THR A 175 30.06 -12.58 -6.23
N SER A 176 30.83 -11.87 -7.06
CA SER A 176 31.38 -12.37 -8.30
C SER A 176 32.25 -13.59 -7.99
N ALA A 177 31.78 -14.78 -8.34
CA ALA A 177 32.61 -15.96 -8.49
C ALA A 177 32.27 -16.63 -9.82
N SER A 178 33.23 -16.51 -10.73
CA SER A 178 33.30 -17.09 -12.06
C SER A 178 33.10 -18.62 -12.04
N SER A 179 32.25 -19.15 -12.93
CA SER A 179 32.66 -20.16 -13.92
C SER A 179 31.49 -20.68 -14.78
N THR A 180 31.67 -20.55 -16.09
CA THR A 180 31.20 -21.42 -17.20
C THR A 180 29.71 -21.77 -17.36
N GLY A 181 29.05 -21.08 -18.30
CA GLY A 181 28.52 -21.78 -19.47
C GLY A 181 27.00 -21.88 -19.65
N THR A 182 26.30 -20.77 -19.95
CA THR A 182 25.12 -20.69 -20.84
C THR A 182 24.69 -19.23 -21.01
N PRO A 183 24.30 -18.73 -22.20
CA PRO A 183 23.90 -17.33 -22.35
C PRO A 183 22.51 -17.12 -21.74
N SER A 184 22.48 -16.53 -20.54
CA SER A 184 21.27 -16.02 -19.90
C SER A 184 21.12 -14.53 -20.23
N PHE A 185 19.94 -14.14 -20.73
CA PHE A 185 19.59 -12.76 -20.99
C PHE A 185 19.34 -12.05 -19.65
N SER A 186 20.20 -11.08 -19.32
CA SER A 186 20.00 -10.20 -18.17
C SER A 186 19.46 -8.86 -18.67
N THR A 187 18.31 -8.43 -18.16
CA THR A 187 17.78 -7.08 -18.43
C THR A 187 17.76 -6.30 -17.12
N THR A 188 18.47 -5.18 -17.07
CA THR A 188 18.42 -4.24 -15.95
C THR A 188 17.37 -3.17 -16.25
N GLY A 189 16.18 -3.29 -15.65
CA GLY A 189 15.12 -2.29 -15.75
C GLY A 189 13.71 -2.90 -15.71
N ASN A 190 12.75 -2.10 -15.26
CA ASN A 190 11.33 -2.48 -15.17
C ASN A 190 10.80 -2.89 -16.56
N GLN A 191 10.29 -4.11 -16.67
CA GLN A 191 9.65 -4.65 -17.87
C GLN A 191 8.14 -4.55 -17.72
N ILE A 192 7.46 -3.86 -18.63
CA ILE A 192 6.02 -4.01 -18.83
C ILE A 192 5.84 -4.91 -20.05
N ILE A 193 5.47 -6.17 -19.83
CA ILE A 193 5.12 -7.08 -20.91
C ILE A 193 3.65 -6.85 -21.25
N ASN A 194 3.38 -6.03 -22.26
CA ASN A 194 2.12 -6.10 -23.00
C ASN A 194 2.41 -6.84 -24.31
N GLN A 195 1.54 -7.76 -24.73
CA GLN A 195 1.80 -8.79 -25.77
C GLN A 195 2.14 -8.26 -27.18
N ASN A 196 2.42 -6.96 -27.36
CA ASN A 196 2.84 -6.39 -28.63
C ASN A 196 3.83 -5.22 -28.50
N THR A 197 4.39 -4.92 -27.33
CA THR A 197 5.31 -3.78 -27.20
C THR A 197 6.37 -4.02 -26.12
N LEU A 198 7.63 -4.03 -26.52
CA LEU A 198 8.77 -4.03 -25.61
C LEU A 198 9.28 -2.59 -25.47
N SER A 199 9.07 -2.00 -24.30
CA SER A 199 9.58 -0.66 -23.96
C SER A 199 10.68 -0.80 -22.91
N THR A 200 11.93 -0.47 -23.25
CA THR A 200 13.05 -0.45 -22.30
C THR A 200 13.57 0.98 -22.15
N SER A 201 13.85 1.43 -20.92
CA SER A 201 14.46 2.74 -20.65
C SER A 201 15.99 2.71 -20.56
N GLY A 202 16.60 1.57 -20.91
CA GLY A 202 18.04 1.33 -20.90
C GLY A 202 18.52 0.67 -22.20
N GLY A 203 19.81 0.79 -22.48
CA GLY A 203 20.43 0.25 -23.69
C GLY A 203 20.33 -1.28 -23.75
N ILE A 204 19.90 -1.81 -24.89
CA ILE A 204 19.93 -3.25 -25.18
C ILE A 204 21.33 -3.57 -25.70
N THR A 205 22.14 -4.28 -24.92
CA THR A 205 23.43 -4.80 -25.38
C THR A 205 23.33 -6.31 -25.60
N GLY A 206 23.21 -6.71 -26.87
CA GLY A 206 23.21 -8.11 -27.29
C GLY A 206 22.98 -8.24 -28.79
N ASN A 207 23.85 -8.96 -29.49
CA ASN A 207 23.65 -9.33 -30.89
C ASN A 207 22.60 -10.45 -30.94
N GLY A 208 21.31 -10.10 -31.03
CA GLY A 208 20.25 -11.09 -31.19
C GLY A 208 18.88 -10.62 -30.74
N ILE A 209 18.25 -9.75 -31.54
CA ILE A 209 16.78 -9.65 -31.51
C ILE A 209 16.26 -10.67 -32.52
N SER A 210 15.83 -11.83 -32.05
CA SER A 210 15.14 -12.82 -32.87
C SER A 210 13.64 -12.60 -32.78
N ILE A 211 13.05 -11.99 -33.81
CA ILE A 211 11.60 -11.83 -33.94
C ILE A 211 11.06 -13.10 -34.59
N SER A 212 10.34 -13.94 -33.83
CA SER A 212 9.54 -15.01 -34.42
C SER A 212 8.10 -14.52 -34.50
N SER A 213 7.69 -14.05 -35.67
CA SER A 213 6.29 -13.71 -35.96
C SER A 213 5.66 -14.82 -36.77
N THR A 214 4.52 -15.35 -36.29
CA THR A 214 3.57 -16.00 -37.19
C THR A 214 2.89 -14.88 -37.98
N VAL A 215 2.89 -14.97 -39.31
CA VAL A 215 2.45 -13.90 -40.22
C VAL A 215 0.98 -13.55 -39.96
N GLY A 216 0.76 -12.48 -39.19
CA GLY A 216 -0.44 -11.65 -39.20
C GLY A 216 0.02 -10.25 -39.58
N THR A 217 -0.52 -9.70 -40.66
CA THR A 217 -0.13 -8.41 -41.23
C THR A 217 -0.38 -7.27 -40.23
N SER A 218 0.69 -6.73 -39.63
CA SER A 218 0.64 -5.41 -38.98
C SER A 218 1.89 -4.61 -39.31
N THR A 219 1.69 -3.47 -39.96
CA THR A 219 2.72 -2.46 -40.28
C THR A 219 3.12 -1.71 -39.00
N GLY A 220 4.20 -2.13 -38.35
CA GLY A 220 4.81 -1.42 -37.23
C GLY A 220 6.02 -0.60 -37.68
N LEU A 221 5.95 0.72 -37.53
CA LEU A 221 7.05 1.65 -37.78
C LEU A 221 8.05 1.60 -36.63
N VAL A 222 9.32 1.32 -36.91
CA VAL A 222 10.41 1.42 -35.93
C VAL A 222 10.98 2.84 -35.96
N THR A 223 10.71 3.64 -34.93
CA THR A 223 11.33 4.96 -34.75
C THR A 223 12.50 4.87 -33.77
N THR A 224 13.72 5.02 -34.27
CA THR A 224 14.93 5.21 -33.45
C THR A 224 15.26 6.70 -33.38
N SER A 225 15.20 7.31 -32.19
CA SER A 225 15.73 8.66 -31.98
C SER A 225 17.12 8.59 -31.34
N SER A 226 18.16 8.96 -32.09
CA SER A 226 19.52 9.13 -31.54
C SER A 226 19.79 10.61 -31.28
N SER A 227 20.05 10.99 -30.03
CA SER A 227 20.59 12.30 -29.68
C SER A 227 22.10 12.28 -29.89
N GLY A 228 22.58 12.92 -30.94
CA GLY A 228 24.01 13.04 -31.25
C GLY A 228 24.70 14.06 -30.34
N ILE A 229 25.87 13.69 -29.82
CA ILE A 229 26.83 14.60 -29.19
C ILE A 229 27.90 14.89 -30.25
N SER A 230 28.01 16.15 -30.67
CA SER A 230 29.04 16.62 -31.61
C SER A 230 30.36 16.88 -30.89
N PHE A 231 31.47 16.59 -31.58
CA PHE A 231 32.86 16.81 -31.15
C PHE A 231 33.20 18.30 -30.98
#